data_AF-A0A9W8J9J1-F1
#
_entry.id   AF-A0A9W8J9J1-F1
#
_cell.length_a   1.000
_cell.length_b   1.000
_cell.length_c   1.000
_cell.angle_alpha   90.00
_cell.angle_beta   90.00
_cell.angle_gamma   90.00
#
_symmetry.space_group_name_H-M   'P 1'
#
loop_
_entity.id
_entity.type
_entity.pdbx_description
1 polymer ?
#
loop_
_entity_poly.entity_id
_entity_poly.type
_entity_poly.pdbx_seq_one_letter_code
_entity_poly.pdbx_strand_id
1 'polypeptide(L)'
;MPNRFQWAFLASFFTVLSTLILSSHLLISWLESKGYRIGDIILIGLDENAPPMSTGRVEVEKIPGHVVEFVKNFKLEDINKENLLELAKSPAFLASAALALGTTLYIRSLISGSPQAPLSDPNEWTDFPLVHAKKVSPNTAVYRFKLPRQQDVLGLPIGQHIAVTAVINGKAVIRNYTPVSLEDDQGYFELLIKTYEKGNISRYVTTLNPGDKLRVKGPKGNFKYTPGLVNHLSMIAGGTGIAPMIQIVRAVLRNPADKTTISLIYANVNEDDILLRKELNDLLAAHGSRFKLYYVLNNPPVGWTGGAGFVTKEHIKEHLPNPDETNSKILICGPPPMVNAMKKNLGDLSYPLPNTISKLHDKIFVF
;
A
#
# COMPACT_ATOMS: atom_id res chain seq x y z
N MET A 1 -8.32 25.62 13.98
CA MET A 1 -6.84 25.65 13.97
C MET A 1 -6.36 25.03 12.66
N PRO A 2 -5.37 25.62 11.96
CA PRO A 2 -4.87 25.06 10.71
C PRO A 2 -4.25 23.67 10.95
N ASN A 3 -4.48 22.73 10.04
CA ASN A 3 -3.88 21.39 10.15
C ASN A 3 -2.39 21.42 9.78
N ARG A 4 -1.66 20.34 10.11
CA ARG A 4 -0.21 20.25 9.89
C ARG A 4 0.24 20.51 8.43
N PHE A 5 -0.61 20.21 7.45
CA PHE A 5 -0.32 20.43 6.04
C PHE A 5 -0.52 21.89 5.63
N GLN A 6 -1.50 22.58 6.22
CA GLN A 6 -1.71 24.01 6.02
C GLN A 6 -0.56 24.84 6.62
N TRP A 7 -0.02 24.43 7.76
CA TRP A 7 1.18 25.05 8.33
C TRP A 7 2.44 24.83 7.48
N ALA A 8 2.62 23.62 6.93
CA ALA A 8 3.74 23.34 6.02
C ALA A 8 3.65 24.17 4.73
N PHE A 9 2.44 24.31 4.18
CA PHE A 9 2.19 25.17 3.01
C PHE A 9 2.53 26.64 3.33
N LEU A 10 2.00 27.19 4.43
CA LEU A 10 2.28 28.57 4.83
C LEU A 10 3.78 28.81 5.06
N ALA A 11 4.47 27.90 5.74
CA ALA A 11 5.91 28.01 5.95
C ALA A 11 6.69 28.00 4.63
N SER A 12 6.35 27.11 3.69
CA SER A 12 6.98 27.07 2.36
C SER A 12 6.71 28.34 1.55
N PHE A 13 5.48 28.85 1.61
CA PHE A 13 5.05 30.06 0.92
C PHE A 13 5.83 31.29 1.42
N PHE A 14 5.90 31.49 2.74
CA PHE A 14 6.66 32.61 3.30
C PHE A 14 8.16 32.48 3.07
N THR A 15 8.72 31.26 3.08
CA THR A 15 10.13 31.04 2.78
C THR A 15 10.46 31.44 1.33
N VAL A 16 9.66 30.98 0.36
CA VAL A 16 9.84 31.33 -1.06
C VAL A 16 9.61 32.82 -1.31
N LEU A 17 8.63 33.42 -0.63
CA LEU A 17 8.34 34.84 -0.75
C LEU A 17 9.50 35.69 -0.19
N SER A 18 10.04 35.32 0.98
CA SER A 18 11.18 36.01 1.59
C SER A 18 12.45 35.87 0.75
N THR A 19 12.74 34.69 0.18
CA THR A 19 13.90 34.51 -0.70
C THR A 19 13.76 35.30 -2.01
N LEU A 20 12.55 35.34 -2.60
CA LEU A 20 12.27 36.18 -3.77
C LEU A 20 12.49 37.66 -3.48
N ILE A 21 11.92 38.18 -2.38
CA ILE A 21 12.08 39.59 -1.98
C ILE A 21 13.57 39.91 -1.74
N LEU A 22 14.30 39.04 -1.03
CA LEU A 22 15.72 39.27 -0.76
C LEU A 22 16.57 39.20 -2.03
N SER A 23 16.32 38.22 -2.89
CA SER A 23 17.00 38.10 -4.19
C SER A 23 16.71 39.29 -5.10
N SER A 24 15.48 39.81 -5.06
CA SER A 24 15.10 41.02 -5.77
C SER A 24 15.90 42.20 -5.21
N HIS A 25 15.89 42.46 -3.91
CA HIS A 25 16.66 43.56 -3.33
C HIS A 25 18.17 43.47 -3.63
N LEU A 26 18.75 42.27 -3.60
CA LEU A 26 20.15 42.06 -3.96
C LEU A 26 20.42 42.35 -5.43
N LEU A 27 19.54 41.89 -6.33
CA LEU A 27 19.63 42.18 -7.75
C LEU A 27 19.50 43.69 -8.03
N ILE A 28 18.56 44.35 -7.34
CA ILE A 28 18.35 45.80 -7.45
C ILE A 28 19.59 46.57 -7.00
N SER A 29 20.10 46.26 -5.81
CA SER A 29 21.29 46.92 -5.27
C SER A 29 22.54 46.66 -6.13
N TRP A 30 22.67 45.46 -6.69
CA TRP A 30 23.74 45.12 -7.63
C TRP A 30 23.62 45.92 -8.95
N LEU A 31 22.43 46.04 -9.52
CA LEU A 31 22.19 46.85 -10.72
C LEU A 31 22.53 48.32 -10.49
N GLU A 32 22.10 48.88 -9.36
CA GLU A 32 22.42 50.26 -8.97
C GLU A 32 23.92 50.48 -8.80
N SER A 33 24.64 49.51 -8.21
CA SER A 33 26.11 49.58 -8.07
C SER A 33 26.86 49.61 -9.41
N LYS A 34 26.21 49.16 -10.50
CA LYS A 34 26.72 49.16 -11.87
C LYS A 34 26.19 50.36 -12.69
N GLY A 35 25.47 51.29 -12.07
CA GLY A 35 24.94 52.49 -12.70
C GLY A 35 23.59 52.31 -13.40
N TYR A 36 22.92 51.17 -13.23
CA TYR A 36 21.59 50.92 -13.81
C TYR A 36 20.48 51.23 -12.79
N ARG A 37 19.62 52.21 -13.09
CA ARG A 37 18.43 52.52 -12.26
C ARG A 37 17.21 51.81 -12.81
N ILE A 38 16.50 51.08 -11.95
CA ILE A 38 15.37 50.23 -12.37
C ILE A 38 14.17 51.02 -12.90
N GLY A 39 13.96 52.25 -12.41
CA GLY A 39 12.93 53.14 -12.94
C GLY A 39 13.09 53.41 -14.45
N ASP A 40 14.33 53.45 -14.93
CA ASP A 40 14.64 53.71 -16.34
C ASP A 40 14.48 52.44 -17.21
N ILE A 41 14.43 51.25 -16.60
CA ILE A 41 14.27 49.96 -17.29
C ILE A 41 12.78 49.63 -17.47
N ILE A 42 11.92 50.02 -16.52
CA ILE A 42 10.47 49.77 -16.57
C ILE A 42 9.75 50.67 -17.59
N LEU A 43 10.35 51.83 -17.95
CA LEU A 43 9.80 52.77 -18.94
C LEU A 43 10.25 52.48 -20.39
N ILE A 44 11.06 51.45 -20.63
CA ILE A 44 11.51 51.10 -21.99
C ILE A 44 10.37 50.36 -22.70
N GLY A 45 9.57 51.11 -23.47
CA GLY A 45 8.57 50.55 -24.38
C GLY A 45 7.18 51.18 -24.34
N LEU A 46 6.95 52.22 -23.53
CA LEU A 46 5.71 53.01 -23.59
C LEU A 46 5.97 54.32 -24.34
N ASP A 47 5.35 54.47 -25.50
CA ASP A 47 5.25 55.74 -26.21
C ASP A 47 4.36 56.69 -25.39
N GLU A 48 4.86 57.86 -25.00
CA GLU A 48 4.15 58.82 -24.13
C GLU A 48 2.84 59.35 -24.76
N ASN A 49 2.58 59.08 -26.05
CA ASN A 49 1.42 59.59 -26.77
C ASN A 49 0.51 58.54 -27.45
N ALA A 50 0.57 57.26 -27.08
CA ALA A 50 -0.23 56.23 -27.77
C ALA A 50 -1.67 56.06 -27.23
N PRO A 51 -2.71 55.98 -28.10
CA PRO A 51 -4.10 55.72 -27.70
C PRO A 51 -4.33 54.26 -27.26
N PRO A 52 -5.43 53.95 -26.51
CA PRO A 52 -5.57 52.68 -25.80
C PRO A 52 -5.63 51.47 -26.72
N MET A 53 -4.81 50.47 -26.40
CA MET A 53 -4.48 49.31 -27.22
C MET A 53 -5.41 48.12 -26.98
N SER A 54 -5.85 47.45 -28.04
CA SER A 54 -6.48 46.13 -28.00
C SER A 54 -5.42 45.02 -27.88
N THR A 55 -5.68 44.04 -27.03
CA THR A 55 -4.71 43.01 -26.61
C THR A 55 -4.50 41.93 -27.68
N GLY A 56 -3.34 41.96 -28.35
CA GLY A 56 -2.76 40.88 -29.15
C GLY A 56 -1.42 40.42 -28.55
N ARG A 57 -1.14 39.11 -28.66
CA ARG A 57 -0.01 38.38 -28.04
C ARG A 57 1.36 38.96 -28.43
N VAL A 58 2.30 39.02 -27.48
CA VAL A 58 3.70 39.44 -27.69
C VAL A 58 4.53 38.28 -28.25
N GLU A 59 5.13 38.49 -29.43
CA GLU A 59 6.15 37.62 -30.01
C GLU A 59 7.55 37.93 -29.46
N VAL A 60 8.35 36.88 -29.25
CA VAL A 60 9.63 36.87 -28.51
C VAL A 60 10.81 37.51 -29.26
N GLU A 61 10.60 38.13 -30.43
CA GLU A 61 11.67 38.60 -31.32
C GLU A 61 12.15 40.05 -31.10
N LYS A 62 11.72 40.73 -30.03
CA LYS A 62 12.19 42.08 -29.67
C LYS A 62 12.89 42.14 -28.31
N ILE A 63 13.85 41.26 -28.08
CA ILE A 63 14.78 41.40 -26.95
C ILE A 63 15.98 42.26 -27.42
N PRO A 64 16.24 43.44 -26.83
CA PRO A 64 17.33 44.31 -27.28
C PRO A 64 18.71 43.65 -27.07
N GLY A 65 19.62 43.85 -28.03
CA GLY A 65 20.88 43.10 -28.18
C GLY A 65 21.79 43.07 -26.95
N HIS A 66 21.75 44.09 -26.10
CA HIS A 66 22.54 44.16 -24.86
C HIS A 66 22.14 43.10 -23.83
N VAL A 67 20.88 42.64 -23.85
CA VAL A 67 20.38 41.57 -22.96
C VAL A 67 20.90 40.21 -23.43
N VAL A 68 20.94 39.97 -24.74
CA VAL A 68 21.50 38.73 -25.31
C VAL A 68 23.01 38.66 -25.10
N GLU A 69 23.69 39.80 -25.16
CA GLU A 69 25.12 39.93 -24.90
C GLU A 69 25.47 39.72 -23.42
N PHE A 70 24.63 40.22 -22.51
CA PHE A 70 24.73 39.94 -21.08
C PHE A 70 24.60 38.44 -20.74
N VAL A 71 23.59 37.76 -21.30
CA VAL A 71 23.37 36.32 -21.06
C VAL A 71 24.49 35.46 -21.64
N LYS A 72 25.06 35.86 -22.79
CA LYS A 72 26.20 35.14 -23.41
C LYS A 72 27.51 35.33 -22.65
N ASN A 73 27.70 36.47 -22.00
CA ASN A 73 28.94 36.80 -21.29
C ASN A 73 28.89 36.48 -19.79
N PHE A 74 27.75 36.03 -19.26
CA PHE A 74 27.63 35.61 -17.87
C PHE A 74 28.35 34.29 -17.63
N LYS A 75 29.55 34.34 -17.04
CA LYS A 75 30.30 33.15 -16.60
C LYS A 75 30.18 32.99 -15.08
N LEU A 76 29.93 31.76 -14.63
CA LEU A 76 29.90 31.37 -13.20
C LEU A 76 31.22 31.66 -12.46
N GLU A 77 32.30 31.97 -13.19
CA GLU A 77 33.62 32.34 -12.66
C GLU A 77 33.73 33.81 -12.20
N ASP A 78 32.77 34.68 -12.55
CA ASP A 78 32.75 36.10 -12.11
C ASP A 78 32.28 36.27 -10.64
N ILE A 79 31.92 35.18 -9.98
CA ILE A 79 31.61 35.15 -8.55
C ILE A 79 32.93 34.98 -7.78
N ASN A 80 33.55 36.11 -7.42
CA ASN A 80 34.82 36.10 -6.69
C ASN A 80 34.69 35.38 -5.32
N LYS A 81 35.62 34.46 -5.02
CA LYS A 81 35.61 33.64 -3.78
C LYS A 81 35.62 34.49 -2.50
N GLU A 82 36.21 35.68 -2.54
CA GLU A 82 36.25 36.62 -1.41
C GLU A 82 34.88 37.23 -1.11
N ASN A 83 34.13 37.61 -2.13
CA ASN A 83 32.77 38.15 -1.97
C ASN A 83 31.78 37.08 -1.47
N LEU A 84 31.98 35.82 -1.86
CA LEU A 84 31.23 34.68 -1.31
C LEU A 84 31.55 34.44 0.17
N LEU A 85 32.81 34.62 0.58
CA LEU A 85 33.24 34.43 1.96
C LEU A 85 32.71 35.55 2.88
N GLU A 86 32.73 36.79 2.42
CA GLU A 86 32.13 37.95 3.09
C GLU A 86 30.61 37.78 3.22
N LEU A 87 29.94 37.38 2.12
CA LEU A 87 28.50 37.13 2.12
C LEU A 87 28.12 35.99 3.07
N ALA A 88 28.89 34.89 3.08
CA ALA A 88 28.67 33.74 3.97
C ALA A 88 28.84 34.08 5.47
N LYS A 89 29.62 35.12 5.79
CA LYS A 89 29.80 35.65 7.14
C LYS A 89 28.80 36.74 7.51
N SER A 90 28.03 37.26 6.56
CA SER A 90 27.05 38.31 6.83
C SER A 90 25.96 37.80 7.79
N PRO A 91 25.50 38.63 8.76
CA PRO A 91 24.45 38.24 9.70
C PRO A 91 23.15 37.81 8.99
N ALA A 92 22.83 38.43 7.85
CA ALA A 92 21.64 38.11 7.06
C ALA A 92 21.74 36.73 6.37
N PHE A 93 22.92 36.37 5.86
CA PHE A 93 23.14 35.04 5.28
C PHE A 93 23.13 33.95 6.36
N LEU A 94 23.79 34.19 7.50
CA LEU A 94 23.77 33.24 8.62
C LEU A 94 22.36 33.04 9.19
N ALA A 95 21.57 34.12 9.32
CA ALA A 95 20.18 34.04 9.76
C ALA A 95 19.30 33.27 8.77
N SER A 96 19.44 33.52 7.47
CA SER A 96 18.67 32.81 6.44
C SER A 96 19.08 31.35 6.29
N ALA A 97 20.39 31.03 6.37
CA ALA A 97 20.89 29.66 6.41
C ALA A 97 20.41 28.90 7.65
N ALA A 98 20.40 29.53 8.82
CA ALA A 98 19.86 28.95 10.05
C ALA A 98 18.34 28.72 9.95
N LEU A 99 17.59 29.66 9.35
CA LEU A 99 16.15 29.50 9.13
C LEU A 99 15.86 28.37 8.13
N ALA A 100 16.64 28.28 7.05
CA ALA A 100 16.53 27.22 6.05
C ALA A 100 16.85 25.85 6.67
N LEU A 101 17.95 25.73 7.40
CA LEU A 101 18.32 24.51 8.14
C LEU A 101 17.25 24.14 9.17
N GLY A 102 16.78 25.10 9.97
CA GLY A 102 15.71 24.88 10.95
C GLY A 102 14.41 24.42 10.29
N THR A 103 14.03 25.03 9.17
CA THR A 103 12.84 24.65 8.41
C THR A 103 13.01 23.29 7.75
N THR A 104 14.18 22.98 7.18
CA THR A 104 14.48 21.66 6.61
C THR A 104 14.48 20.59 7.69
N LEU A 105 15.07 20.84 8.86
CA LEU A 105 15.05 19.90 10.00
C LEU A 105 13.63 19.73 10.55
N TYR A 106 12.84 20.80 10.60
CA TYR A 106 11.44 20.75 11.01
C TYR A 106 10.56 19.98 10.01
N ILE A 107 10.69 20.27 8.71
CA ILE A 107 10.01 19.53 7.64
C ILE A 107 10.46 18.06 7.64
N ARG A 108 11.76 17.78 7.79
CA ARG A 108 12.28 16.41 7.87
C ARG A 108 11.77 15.69 9.11
N SER A 109 11.64 16.37 10.24
CA SER A 109 11.01 15.85 11.45
C SER A 109 9.53 15.51 11.19
N LEU A 110 8.78 16.41 10.56
CA LEU A 110 7.37 16.20 10.18
C LEU A 110 7.19 15.04 9.18
N ILE A 111 8.08 14.91 8.20
CA ILE A 111 8.04 13.84 7.17
C ILE A 111 8.55 12.51 7.75
N SER A 112 9.52 12.53 8.67
CA SER A 112 10.05 11.29 9.29
C SER A 112 9.02 10.52 10.12
N GLY A 113 7.94 11.19 10.54
CA GLY A 113 6.83 10.60 11.28
C GLY A 113 5.72 9.97 10.43
N SER A 114 5.75 10.07 9.09
CA SER A 114 4.71 9.41 8.27
C SER A 114 4.96 7.90 8.17
N PRO A 115 3.91 7.06 8.30
CA PRO A 115 4.00 5.62 8.02
C PRO A 115 4.55 5.36 6.62
N GLN A 116 5.51 4.44 6.49
CA GLN A 116 5.99 3.94 5.21
C GLN A 116 5.38 2.56 4.95
N ALA A 117 5.31 2.22 3.68
CA ALA A 117 4.93 0.90 3.18
C ALA A 117 6.21 0.23 2.65
N PRO A 118 6.91 -0.61 3.44
CA PRO A 118 8.18 -1.21 3.05
C PRO A 118 8.04 -2.22 1.90
N LEU A 119 6.81 -2.58 1.51
CA LEU A 119 6.50 -3.36 0.31
C LEU A 119 5.94 -2.48 -0.82
N SER A 120 6.34 -1.21 -0.94
CA SER A 120 5.85 -0.34 -2.02
C SER A 120 6.36 -0.74 -3.41
N ASP A 121 7.57 -1.33 -3.51
CA ASP A 121 8.09 -1.88 -4.76
C ASP A 121 7.80 -3.39 -4.84
N PRO A 122 6.95 -3.85 -5.77
CA PRO A 122 6.61 -5.26 -5.92
C PRO A 122 7.78 -6.14 -6.41
N ASN A 123 8.90 -5.56 -6.84
CA ASN A 123 10.05 -6.28 -7.38
C ASN A 123 11.21 -6.42 -6.38
N GLU A 124 11.21 -5.63 -5.32
CA GLU A 124 12.27 -5.63 -4.31
C GLU A 124 12.04 -6.70 -3.24
N TRP A 125 13.14 -7.29 -2.77
CA TRP A 125 13.11 -8.23 -1.64
C TRP A 125 13.58 -7.53 -0.37
N THR A 126 12.78 -7.62 0.67
CA THR A 126 13.03 -7.00 1.98
C THR A 126 13.08 -8.08 3.05
N ASP A 127 14.03 -7.96 3.97
CA ASP A 127 14.22 -8.91 5.06
C ASP A 127 13.55 -8.41 6.35
N PHE A 128 12.65 -9.21 6.92
CA PHE A 128 11.92 -8.86 8.14
C PHE A 128 12.26 -9.84 9.27
N PRO A 129 12.75 -9.36 10.43
CA PRO A 129 13.11 -10.24 11.53
C PRO A 129 11.88 -10.79 12.24
N LEU A 130 11.92 -12.07 12.59
CA LEU A 130 10.94 -12.74 13.43
C LEU A 130 10.98 -12.16 14.84
N VAL A 131 9.82 -11.82 15.39
CA VAL A 131 9.67 -11.37 16.77
C VAL A 131 9.37 -12.58 17.67
N HIS A 132 8.32 -13.31 17.33
CA HIS A 132 7.93 -14.54 18.02
C HIS A 132 7.01 -15.39 17.14
N ALA A 133 6.85 -16.66 17.52
CA ALA A 133 5.88 -17.57 16.95
C ALA A 133 4.90 -18.04 18.04
N LYS A 134 3.60 -17.93 17.79
CA LYS A 134 2.54 -18.41 18.68
C LYS A 134 1.86 -19.64 18.08
N LYS A 135 1.98 -20.78 18.73
CA LYS A 135 1.30 -22.01 18.30
C LYS A 135 -0.22 -21.85 18.45
N VAL A 136 -0.98 -22.21 17.41
CA VAL A 136 -2.46 -22.15 17.39
C VAL A 136 -3.11 -23.52 17.23
N SER A 137 -2.41 -24.48 16.64
CA SER A 137 -2.82 -25.89 16.57
C SER A 137 -1.57 -26.79 16.55
N PRO A 138 -1.69 -28.14 16.60
CA PRO A 138 -0.54 -29.04 16.61
C PRO A 138 0.49 -28.79 15.50
N ASN A 139 0.02 -28.40 14.31
CA ASN A 139 0.83 -28.16 13.11
C ASN A 139 0.70 -26.74 12.56
N THR A 140 0.13 -25.78 13.30
CA THR A 140 -0.05 -24.40 12.83
C THR A 140 0.38 -23.40 13.88
N ALA A 141 1.07 -22.33 13.44
CA ALA A 141 1.46 -21.22 14.28
C ALA A 141 1.29 -19.87 13.54
N VAL A 142 1.14 -18.81 14.32
CA VAL A 142 1.18 -17.42 13.86
C VAL A 142 2.58 -16.88 14.12
N TYR A 143 3.25 -16.42 13.06
CA TYR A 143 4.60 -15.86 13.10
C TYR A 143 4.51 -14.35 12.93
N ARG A 144 4.99 -13.60 13.92
CA ARG A 144 4.99 -12.13 13.89
C ARG A 144 6.35 -11.62 13.45
N PHE A 145 6.38 -10.81 12.40
CA PHE A 145 7.59 -10.20 11.85
C PHE A 145 7.56 -8.69 12.08
N LYS A 146 8.72 -8.11 12.41
CA LYS A 146 8.85 -6.67 12.70
C LYS A 146 9.05 -5.88 11.41
N LEU A 147 8.34 -4.77 11.26
CA LEU A 147 8.57 -3.78 10.19
C LEU A 147 9.74 -2.83 10.55
N PRO A 148 10.36 -2.15 9.58
CA PRO A 148 11.54 -1.31 9.84
C PRO A 148 11.32 -0.26 10.94
N ARG A 149 10.16 0.39 10.94
CA ARG A 149 9.78 1.39 11.95
C ARG A 149 8.47 0.99 12.64
N GLN A 150 8.29 1.45 13.87
CA GLN A 150 7.11 1.11 14.68
C GLN A 150 5.80 1.67 14.10
N GLN A 151 5.87 2.79 13.39
CA GLN A 151 4.73 3.43 12.73
C GLN A 151 4.47 2.91 11.30
N ASP A 152 5.33 2.04 10.77
CA ASP A 152 5.14 1.50 9.42
C ASP A 152 3.94 0.56 9.39
N VAL A 153 3.26 0.52 8.25
CA VAL A 153 2.27 -0.52 7.94
C VAL A 153 2.83 -1.36 6.80
N LEU A 154 2.39 -2.61 6.66
CA LEU A 154 2.96 -3.50 5.63
C LEU A 154 2.81 -2.92 4.20
N GLY A 155 1.71 -2.20 3.95
CA GLY A 155 1.41 -1.62 2.64
C GLY A 155 0.86 -2.63 1.64
N LEU A 156 0.11 -3.62 2.11
CA LEU A 156 -0.50 -4.66 1.29
C LEU A 156 -1.98 -4.33 1.00
N PRO A 157 -2.37 -4.10 -0.27
CA PRO A 157 -3.78 -3.93 -0.63
C PRO A 157 -4.63 -5.17 -0.27
N ILE A 158 -5.88 -4.94 0.12
CA ILE A 158 -6.82 -6.01 0.50
C ILE A 158 -7.05 -6.94 -0.70
N GLY A 159 -6.85 -8.25 -0.49
CA GLY A 159 -6.94 -9.26 -1.54
C GLY A 159 -5.59 -9.66 -2.15
N GLN A 160 -4.53 -8.91 -1.86
CA GLN A 160 -3.18 -9.25 -2.30
C GLN A 160 -2.43 -10.04 -1.24
N HIS A 161 -1.33 -10.66 -1.65
CA HIS A 161 -0.47 -11.49 -0.80
C HIS A 161 1.01 -11.11 -0.97
N ILE A 162 1.87 -11.74 -0.19
CA ILE A 162 3.32 -11.58 -0.28
C ILE A 162 3.97 -12.86 -0.80
N ALA A 163 5.12 -12.72 -1.46
CA ALA A 163 6.02 -13.82 -1.79
C ALA A 163 7.10 -13.92 -0.73
N VAL A 164 7.33 -15.12 -0.23
CA VAL A 164 8.38 -15.47 0.75
C VAL A 164 9.40 -16.35 0.05
N THR A 165 10.69 -16.12 0.29
CA THR A 165 11.78 -16.93 -0.27
C THR A 165 12.75 -17.42 0.79
N ALA A 166 13.27 -18.63 0.59
CA ALA A 166 14.38 -19.18 1.36
C ALA A 166 15.25 -20.08 0.47
N VAL A 167 16.54 -20.19 0.80
CA VAL A 167 17.45 -21.15 0.17
C VAL A 167 17.36 -22.46 0.93
N ILE A 168 16.83 -23.50 0.29
CA ILE A 168 16.65 -24.83 0.87
C ILE A 168 17.41 -25.82 -0.01
N ASN A 169 18.37 -26.54 0.56
CA ASN A 169 19.25 -27.48 -0.16
C ASN A 169 19.93 -26.82 -1.39
N GLY A 170 20.44 -25.60 -1.21
CA GLY A 170 21.11 -24.83 -2.27
C GLY A 170 20.19 -24.23 -3.34
N LYS A 171 18.86 -24.39 -3.24
CA LYS A 171 17.89 -23.86 -4.22
C LYS A 171 17.00 -22.80 -3.59
N ALA A 172 16.81 -21.68 -4.28
CA ALA A 172 15.83 -20.67 -3.89
C ALA A 172 14.42 -21.21 -4.11
N VAL A 173 13.63 -21.28 -3.05
CA VAL A 173 12.23 -21.71 -3.08
C VAL A 173 11.35 -20.52 -2.73
N ILE A 174 10.34 -20.24 -3.56
CA ILE A 174 9.38 -19.16 -3.33
C ILE A 174 7.99 -19.74 -3.03
N ARG A 175 7.30 -19.18 -2.03
CA ARG A 175 5.90 -19.49 -1.71
C ARG A 175 5.13 -18.22 -1.38
N ASN A 176 3.83 -18.23 -1.69
CA ASN A 176 2.94 -17.10 -1.41
C ASN A 176 2.26 -17.29 -0.06
N TYR A 177 2.12 -16.19 0.69
CA TYR A 177 1.41 -16.14 1.96
C TYR A 177 0.57 -14.87 2.03
N THR A 178 -0.66 -14.97 2.55
CA THR A 178 -1.46 -13.80 2.89
C THR A 178 -1.29 -13.52 4.39
N PRO A 179 -0.83 -12.32 4.78
CA PRO A 179 -0.80 -11.92 6.17
C PRO A 179 -2.20 -11.96 6.81
N VAL A 180 -2.24 -12.33 8.09
CA VAL A 180 -3.44 -12.32 8.92
C VAL A 180 -3.44 -11.17 9.93
N SER A 181 -2.47 -10.26 9.87
CA SER A 181 -2.54 -8.95 10.54
C SER A 181 -3.49 -8.02 9.79
N LEU A 182 -3.93 -6.94 10.44
CA LEU A 182 -4.76 -5.93 9.80
C LEU A 182 -3.92 -5.02 8.88
N GLU A 183 -4.56 -4.35 7.92
CA GLU A 183 -3.88 -3.45 6.98
C GLU A 183 -3.32 -2.21 7.69
N ASP A 184 -3.94 -1.82 8.80
CA ASP A 184 -3.60 -0.67 9.65
C ASP A 184 -2.76 -1.04 10.89
N ASP A 185 -2.39 -2.32 11.05
CA ASP A 185 -1.47 -2.74 12.12
C ASP A 185 -0.08 -2.12 11.89
N GLN A 186 0.43 -1.47 12.93
CA GLN A 186 1.69 -0.73 12.86
C GLN A 186 2.85 -1.55 13.45
N GLY A 187 4.01 -1.48 12.78
CA GLY A 187 5.28 -2.01 13.27
C GLY A 187 5.46 -3.52 13.11
N TYR A 188 4.45 -4.25 12.63
CA TYR A 188 4.54 -5.69 12.39
C TYR A 188 3.59 -6.19 11.31
N PHE A 189 3.78 -7.43 10.88
CA PHE A 189 2.78 -8.23 10.19
C PHE A 189 2.82 -9.68 10.69
N GLU A 190 1.73 -10.42 10.50
CA GLU A 190 1.61 -11.80 10.98
C GLU A 190 1.29 -12.78 9.87
N LEU A 191 1.98 -13.93 9.86
CA LEU A 191 1.71 -15.03 8.93
C LEU A 191 1.18 -16.24 9.71
N LEU A 192 0.00 -16.71 9.32
CA LEU A 192 -0.57 -17.97 9.79
C LEU A 192 -0.05 -19.12 8.91
N ILE A 193 0.82 -19.96 9.45
CA ILE A 193 1.51 -20.99 8.66
C ILE A 193 1.25 -22.37 9.26
N LYS A 194 0.64 -23.24 8.44
CA LYS A 194 0.53 -24.67 8.69
C LYS A 194 1.78 -25.38 8.17
N THR A 195 2.46 -26.11 9.04
CA THR A 195 3.63 -26.91 8.72
C THR A 195 3.19 -28.24 8.12
N TYR A 196 3.81 -28.61 7.00
CA TYR A 196 3.59 -29.88 6.33
C TYR A 196 4.88 -30.69 6.38
N GLU A 197 4.79 -32.00 6.58
CA GLU A 197 5.96 -32.89 6.71
C GLU A 197 6.91 -32.81 5.50
N LYS A 198 6.33 -32.69 4.30
CA LYS A 198 7.06 -32.51 3.03
C LYS A 198 7.07 -31.05 2.54
N GLY A 199 6.74 -30.10 3.43
CA GLY A 199 6.66 -28.68 3.07
C GLY A 199 8.03 -28.00 3.06
N ASN A 200 8.33 -27.22 2.03
CA ASN A 200 9.60 -26.50 1.94
C ASN A 200 9.63 -25.29 2.89
N ILE A 201 9.01 -24.19 2.48
CA ILE A 201 9.02 -22.93 3.26
C ILE A 201 8.31 -23.09 4.61
N SER A 202 7.23 -23.87 4.68
CA SER A 202 6.51 -24.06 5.95
C SER A 202 7.32 -24.82 7.01
N ARG A 203 8.30 -25.66 6.62
CA ARG A 203 9.28 -26.24 7.55
C ARG A 203 10.41 -25.27 7.85
N TYR A 204 10.94 -24.58 6.84
CA TYR A 204 11.97 -23.57 7.05
C TYR A 204 11.54 -22.51 8.08
N VAL A 205 10.30 -22.03 8.03
CA VAL A 205 9.82 -21.03 8.99
C VAL A 205 9.79 -21.57 10.43
N THR A 206 9.63 -22.88 10.64
CA THR A 206 9.69 -23.49 11.99
C THR A 206 11.09 -23.53 12.58
N THR A 207 12.14 -23.37 11.76
CA THR A 207 13.53 -23.36 12.23
C THR A 207 14.03 -21.97 12.59
N LEU A 208 13.21 -20.93 12.38
CA LEU A 208 13.57 -19.55 12.67
C LEU A 208 13.45 -19.27 14.17
N ASN A 209 14.47 -18.61 14.71
CA ASN A 209 14.47 -18.05 16.06
C ASN A 209 14.14 -16.55 16.01
N PRO A 210 13.68 -15.95 17.13
CA PRO A 210 13.56 -14.51 17.23
C PRO A 210 14.85 -13.79 16.80
N GLY A 211 14.71 -12.81 15.91
CA GLY A 211 15.83 -12.10 15.27
C GLY A 211 16.19 -12.63 13.88
N ASP A 212 15.92 -13.91 13.57
CA ASP A 212 16.15 -14.45 12.24
C ASP A 212 15.23 -13.80 11.21
N LYS A 213 15.73 -13.61 9.99
CA LYS A 213 15.06 -12.83 8.95
C LYS A 213 14.31 -13.71 7.98
N LEU A 214 13.08 -13.33 7.67
CA LEU A 214 12.32 -13.85 6.55
C LEU A 214 12.40 -12.87 5.37
N ARG A 215 12.81 -13.37 4.20
CA ARG A 215 12.89 -12.57 2.99
C ARG A 215 11.55 -12.54 2.26
N VAL A 216 11.02 -11.35 2.07
CA VAL A 216 9.66 -11.09 1.58
C VAL A 216 9.67 -10.11 0.42
N LYS A 217 8.75 -10.29 -0.53
CA LYS A 217 8.48 -9.36 -1.63
C LYS A 217 6.98 -9.22 -1.82
N GLY A 218 6.50 -8.02 -2.10
CA GLY A 218 5.09 -7.76 -2.32
C GLY A 218 4.82 -6.29 -2.66
N PRO A 219 3.56 -5.93 -2.94
CA PRO A 219 2.40 -6.82 -3.01
C PRO A 219 2.38 -7.71 -4.27
N LYS A 220 1.70 -8.85 -4.19
CA LYS A 220 1.49 -9.82 -5.28
C LYS A 220 0.02 -10.24 -5.39
N GLY A 221 -0.38 -10.72 -6.56
CA GLY A 221 -1.73 -11.19 -6.85
C GLY A 221 -2.58 -10.16 -7.58
N ASN A 222 -3.59 -10.66 -8.32
CA ASN A 222 -4.44 -9.85 -9.19
C ASN A 222 -5.74 -9.38 -8.52
N PHE A 223 -6.10 -9.97 -7.36
CA PHE A 223 -7.30 -9.57 -6.65
C PHE A 223 -7.01 -8.32 -5.82
N LYS A 224 -7.86 -7.31 -5.95
CA LYS A 224 -7.84 -6.11 -5.13
C LYS A 224 -9.28 -5.76 -4.77
N TYR A 225 -9.61 -5.88 -3.49
CA TYR A 225 -10.92 -5.52 -2.99
C TYR A 225 -11.04 -4.01 -2.81
N THR A 226 -12.19 -3.48 -3.19
CA THR A 226 -12.63 -2.12 -2.87
C THR A 226 -14.10 -2.17 -2.46
N PRO A 227 -14.55 -1.30 -1.55
CA PRO A 227 -15.95 -1.26 -1.14
C PRO A 227 -16.90 -1.16 -2.35
N GLY A 228 -17.95 -1.98 -2.34
CA GLY A 228 -18.91 -2.03 -3.46
C GLY A 228 -18.42 -2.76 -4.72
N LEU A 229 -17.31 -3.50 -4.68
CA LEU A 229 -16.84 -4.32 -5.80
C LEU A 229 -17.95 -5.24 -6.36
N VAL A 230 -18.73 -5.84 -5.47
CA VAL A 230 -19.91 -6.67 -5.75
C VAL A 230 -20.90 -6.58 -4.59
N ASN A 231 -22.15 -6.98 -4.81
CA ASN A 231 -23.18 -6.99 -3.76
C ASN A 231 -22.94 -8.16 -2.78
N HIS A 232 -22.44 -9.29 -3.26
CA HIS A 232 -22.18 -10.48 -2.45
C HIS A 232 -20.85 -11.15 -2.81
N LEU A 233 -20.07 -11.53 -1.79
CA LEU A 233 -18.86 -12.34 -1.92
C LEU A 233 -19.10 -13.73 -1.34
N SER A 234 -19.13 -14.71 -2.23
CA SER A 234 -19.11 -16.13 -1.88
C SER A 234 -17.66 -16.56 -1.71
N MET A 235 -17.32 -17.25 -0.63
CA MET A 235 -15.96 -17.69 -0.33
C MET A 235 -15.95 -19.19 -0.04
N ILE A 236 -14.99 -19.91 -0.62
CA ILE A 236 -14.74 -21.32 -0.34
C ILE A 236 -13.28 -21.47 0.06
N ALA A 237 -13.04 -21.73 1.35
CA ALA A 237 -11.71 -21.85 1.92
C ALA A 237 -11.42 -23.28 2.40
N GLY A 238 -10.17 -23.72 2.24
CA GLY A 238 -9.67 -24.98 2.80
C GLY A 238 -8.40 -24.79 3.63
N GLY A 239 -8.42 -25.20 4.90
CA GLY A 239 -7.23 -25.10 5.78
C GLY A 239 -6.66 -23.68 5.84
N THR A 240 -5.40 -23.49 5.43
CA THR A 240 -4.74 -22.17 5.40
C THR A 240 -5.28 -21.22 4.32
N GLY A 241 -6.14 -21.70 3.41
CA GLY A 241 -6.85 -20.86 2.44
C GLY A 241 -7.80 -19.85 3.08
N ILE A 242 -8.01 -19.91 4.41
CA ILE A 242 -8.73 -18.89 5.17
C ILE A 242 -8.02 -17.52 5.18
N ALA A 243 -6.69 -17.48 5.01
CA ALA A 243 -5.91 -16.24 5.12
C ALA A 243 -6.34 -15.13 4.13
N PRO A 244 -6.49 -15.37 2.81
CA PRO A 244 -7.05 -14.36 1.91
C PRO A 244 -8.52 -14.02 2.23
N MET A 245 -9.29 -14.99 2.72
CA MET A 245 -10.71 -14.75 3.02
C MET A 245 -10.88 -13.84 4.24
N ILE A 246 -10.16 -14.10 5.34
CA ILE A 246 -10.29 -13.32 6.56
C ILE A 246 -9.82 -11.87 6.36
N GLN A 247 -8.81 -11.64 5.51
CA GLN A 247 -8.38 -10.30 5.12
C GLN A 247 -9.56 -9.49 4.51
N ILE A 248 -10.26 -10.10 3.54
CA ILE A 248 -11.41 -9.46 2.88
C ILE A 248 -12.60 -9.33 3.84
N VAL A 249 -12.92 -10.38 4.61
CA VAL A 249 -14.03 -10.37 5.58
C VAL A 249 -13.86 -9.23 6.58
N ARG A 250 -12.67 -9.06 7.16
CA ARG A 250 -12.40 -7.98 8.11
C ARG A 250 -12.57 -6.62 7.46
N ALA A 251 -12.03 -6.41 6.26
CA ALA A 251 -12.13 -5.15 5.56
C ALA A 251 -13.59 -4.75 5.27
N VAL A 252 -14.41 -5.68 4.79
CA VAL A 252 -15.83 -5.45 4.51
C VAL A 252 -16.60 -5.16 5.79
N LEU A 253 -16.42 -5.98 6.83
CA LEU A 253 -17.25 -5.89 8.03
C LEU A 253 -16.88 -4.69 8.93
N ARG A 254 -15.59 -4.31 8.99
CA ARG A 254 -15.11 -3.12 9.72
C ARG A 254 -15.58 -1.80 9.08
N ASN A 255 -15.88 -1.79 7.78
CA ASN A 255 -16.35 -0.59 7.09
C ASN A 255 -17.89 -0.47 7.13
N PRO A 256 -18.47 0.47 7.89
CA PRO A 256 -19.93 0.63 7.98
C PRO A 256 -20.56 1.18 6.69
N ALA A 257 -19.78 1.85 5.84
CA ALA A 257 -20.24 2.32 4.53
C ALA A 257 -20.34 1.18 3.51
N ASP A 258 -19.62 0.09 3.73
CA ASP A 258 -19.64 -1.07 2.86
C ASP A 258 -20.91 -1.90 3.05
N LYS A 259 -21.63 -2.17 1.97
CA LYS A 259 -22.87 -2.94 1.97
C LYS A 259 -22.70 -4.34 1.39
N THR A 260 -21.48 -4.72 0.99
CA THR A 260 -21.21 -6.08 0.54
C THR A 260 -21.55 -7.09 1.63
N THR A 261 -22.24 -8.16 1.24
CA THR A 261 -22.53 -9.32 2.10
C THR A 261 -21.59 -10.48 1.75
N ILE A 262 -21.37 -11.39 2.69
CA ILE A 262 -20.39 -12.48 2.55
C ILE A 262 -20.99 -13.80 3.02
N SER A 263 -20.80 -14.85 2.22
CA SER A 263 -21.02 -16.24 2.63
C SER A 263 -19.71 -17.01 2.52
N LEU A 264 -19.28 -17.66 3.61
CA LEU A 264 -18.05 -18.45 3.66
C LEU A 264 -18.37 -19.93 3.94
N ILE A 265 -18.03 -20.80 3.00
CA ILE A 265 -17.86 -22.24 3.25
C ILE A 265 -16.41 -22.49 3.65
N TYR A 266 -16.17 -22.99 4.85
CA TYR A 266 -14.82 -23.27 5.36
C TYR A 266 -14.62 -24.76 5.68
N ALA A 267 -13.72 -25.40 4.93
CA ALA A 267 -13.47 -26.82 4.97
C ALA A 267 -12.16 -27.20 5.66
N ASN A 268 -12.21 -28.16 6.58
CA ASN A 268 -11.07 -28.67 7.33
C ASN A 268 -11.19 -30.20 7.52
N VAL A 269 -10.11 -30.86 7.95
CA VAL A 269 -10.13 -32.31 8.17
C VAL A 269 -10.85 -32.63 9.47
N ASN A 270 -10.34 -32.12 10.59
CA ASN A 270 -10.93 -32.29 11.92
C ASN A 270 -11.40 -30.94 12.47
N GLU A 271 -12.19 -30.96 13.54
CA GLU A 271 -12.67 -29.75 14.20
C GLU A 271 -11.50 -28.88 14.75
N ASP A 272 -10.46 -29.51 15.28
CA ASP A 272 -9.25 -28.84 15.79
C ASP A 272 -8.38 -28.22 14.68
N ASP A 273 -8.65 -28.56 13.41
CA ASP A 273 -7.97 -27.94 12.27
C ASP A 273 -8.61 -26.60 11.87
N ILE A 274 -9.75 -26.20 12.44
CA ILE A 274 -10.44 -24.94 12.09
C ILE A 274 -9.65 -23.74 12.63
N LEU A 275 -8.88 -23.11 11.74
CA LEU A 275 -8.08 -21.93 12.07
C LEU A 275 -8.99 -20.70 12.23
N LEU A 276 -8.65 -19.83 13.18
CA LEU A 276 -9.40 -18.60 13.47
C LEU A 276 -10.89 -18.84 13.84
N ARG A 277 -11.25 -20.04 14.32
CA ARG A 277 -12.64 -20.41 14.63
C ARG A 277 -13.33 -19.41 15.55
N LYS A 278 -12.68 -19.02 16.65
CA LYS A 278 -13.24 -18.07 17.61
C LYS A 278 -13.57 -16.74 16.93
N GLU A 279 -12.61 -16.18 16.19
CA GLU A 279 -12.79 -14.91 15.50
C GLU A 279 -13.91 -14.98 14.45
N LEU A 280 -13.96 -16.04 13.65
CA LEU A 280 -15.01 -16.24 12.66
C LEU A 280 -16.40 -16.29 13.31
N ASN A 281 -16.54 -16.96 14.46
CA ASN A 281 -17.79 -17.00 15.21
C ASN A 281 -18.14 -15.65 15.86
N ASP A 282 -17.15 -14.91 16.37
CA ASP A 282 -17.35 -13.56 16.91
C ASP A 282 -17.85 -12.60 15.81
N LEU A 283 -17.26 -12.68 14.61
CA LEU A 283 -17.70 -11.92 13.43
C LEU A 283 -19.11 -12.32 12.97
N LEU A 284 -19.44 -13.62 13.00
CA LEU A 284 -20.79 -14.11 12.69
C LEU A 284 -21.82 -13.58 13.68
N ALA A 285 -21.51 -13.60 14.98
CA ALA A 285 -22.39 -13.09 16.03
C ALA A 285 -22.61 -11.57 15.90
N ALA A 286 -21.55 -10.81 15.62
CA ALA A 286 -21.61 -9.36 15.48
C ALA A 286 -22.25 -8.88 14.17
N HIS A 287 -22.13 -9.67 13.09
CA HIS A 287 -22.51 -9.25 11.73
C HIS A 287 -23.38 -10.26 10.98
N GLY A 288 -24.17 -11.07 11.68
CA GLY A 288 -24.94 -12.18 11.08
C GLY A 288 -25.94 -11.80 9.98
N SER A 289 -26.29 -10.52 9.83
CA SER A 289 -27.08 -10.01 8.69
C SER A 289 -26.25 -9.85 7.40
N ARG A 290 -24.93 -9.64 7.51
CA ARG A 290 -24.00 -9.44 6.38
C ARG A 290 -22.98 -10.56 6.22
N PHE A 291 -22.76 -11.42 7.22
CA PHE A 291 -21.81 -12.52 7.18
C PHE A 291 -22.49 -13.84 7.51
N LYS A 292 -22.38 -14.82 6.62
CA LYS A 292 -22.82 -16.20 6.79
C LYS A 292 -21.61 -17.13 6.76
N LEU A 293 -21.64 -18.15 7.60
CA LEU A 293 -20.54 -19.07 7.79
C LEU A 293 -21.06 -20.51 7.88
N TYR A 294 -20.49 -21.38 7.05
CA TYR A 294 -20.81 -22.80 7.03
C TYR A 294 -19.51 -23.61 7.08
N TYR A 295 -19.38 -24.45 8.09
CA TYR A 295 -18.21 -25.30 8.27
C TYR A 295 -18.45 -26.69 7.65
N VAL A 296 -17.41 -27.25 7.03
CA VAL A 296 -17.42 -28.61 6.48
C VAL A 296 -16.21 -29.39 7.02
N LEU A 297 -16.43 -30.56 7.60
CA LEU A 297 -15.37 -31.40 8.17
C LEU A 297 -15.32 -32.76 7.51
N ASN A 298 -14.11 -33.24 7.19
CA ASN A 298 -13.94 -34.63 6.75
C ASN A 298 -14.27 -35.63 7.87
N ASN A 299 -13.83 -35.33 9.09
CA ASN A 299 -14.00 -36.16 10.28
C ASN A 299 -14.81 -35.37 11.33
N PRO A 300 -16.13 -35.21 11.14
CA PRO A 300 -16.95 -34.45 12.07
C PRO A 300 -17.08 -35.17 13.43
N PRO A 301 -17.05 -34.44 14.56
CA PRO A 301 -17.35 -35.02 15.87
C PRO A 301 -18.82 -35.41 15.98
N VAL A 302 -19.16 -36.22 17.00
CA VAL A 302 -20.56 -36.54 17.33
C VAL A 302 -21.32 -35.25 17.63
N GLY A 303 -22.50 -35.09 17.03
CA GLY A 303 -23.34 -33.90 17.19
C GLY A 303 -22.99 -32.73 16.27
N TRP A 304 -22.07 -32.90 15.32
CA TRP A 304 -21.77 -31.89 14.31
C TRP A 304 -22.97 -31.59 13.41
N THR A 305 -23.29 -30.30 13.27
CA THR A 305 -24.43 -29.83 12.47
C THR A 305 -24.01 -29.19 11.14
N GLY A 306 -22.70 -29.07 10.88
CA GLY A 306 -22.18 -28.58 9.61
C GLY A 306 -22.08 -29.69 8.56
N GLY A 307 -21.39 -29.39 7.46
CA GLY A 307 -21.18 -30.36 6.39
C GLY A 307 -20.22 -31.47 6.82
N ALA A 308 -20.44 -32.68 6.29
CA ALA A 308 -19.58 -33.84 6.50
C ALA A 308 -18.91 -34.26 5.17
N GLY A 309 -17.65 -34.68 5.24
CA GLY A 309 -16.86 -35.08 4.08
C GLY A 309 -16.23 -33.89 3.35
N PHE A 310 -16.27 -33.91 2.02
CA PHE A 310 -15.78 -32.81 1.19
C PHE A 310 -16.89 -31.80 0.89
N VAL A 311 -16.51 -30.59 0.45
CA VAL A 311 -17.50 -29.62 -0.06
C VAL A 311 -18.17 -30.20 -1.30
N THR A 312 -19.50 -30.29 -1.28
CA THR A 312 -20.31 -30.83 -2.37
C THR A 312 -20.93 -29.71 -3.19
N LYS A 313 -21.53 -30.05 -4.34
CA LYS A 313 -22.30 -29.10 -5.14
C LYS A 313 -23.58 -28.66 -4.42
N GLU A 314 -24.15 -29.52 -3.58
CA GLU A 314 -25.30 -29.21 -2.74
C GLU A 314 -24.95 -28.13 -1.72
N HIS A 315 -23.80 -28.26 -1.02
CA HIS A 315 -23.34 -27.21 -0.10
C HIS A 315 -23.15 -25.86 -0.81
N ILE A 316 -22.57 -25.86 -2.02
CA ILE A 316 -22.39 -24.65 -2.82
C ILE A 316 -23.75 -24.02 -3.16
N LYS A 317 -24.68 -24.83 -3.70
CA LYS A 317 -26.01 -24.36 -4.10
C LYS A 317 -26.84 -23.84 -2.92
N GLU A 318 -26.71 -24.46 -1.75
CA GLU A 318 -27.48 -24.09 -0.55
C GLU A 318 -26.94 -22.82 0.12
N HIS A 319 -25.62 -22.66 0.20
CA HIS A 319 -25.02 -21.60 1.00
C HIS A 319 -24.48 -20.40 0.20
N LEU A 320 -24.27 -20.55 -1.10
CA LEU A 320 -23.68 -19.52 -1.95
C LEU A 320 -24.67 -19.13 -3.06
N PRO A 321 -24.95 -17.83 -3.28
CA PRO A 321 -25.79 -17.41 -4.39
C PRO A 321 -25.14 -17.71 -5.74
N ASN A 322 -25.97 -17.97 -6.75
CA ASN A 322 -25.54 -18.14 -8.13
C ASN A 322 -24.94 -16.81 -8.66
N PRO A 323 -23.67 -16.78 -9.11
CA PRO A 323 -23.04 -15.57 -9.65
C PRO A 323 -23.55 -15.14 -11.03
N ASP A 324 -24.37 -15.94 -11.71
CA ASP A 324 -25.07 -15.53 -12.93
C ASP A 324 -26.40 -14.81 -12.66
N GLU A 325 -27.03 -15.11 -11.53
CA GLU A 325 -28.32 -14.51 -11.13
C GLU A 325 -28.15 -13.26 -10.27
N THR A 326 -26.97 -13.07 -9.68
CA THR A 326 -26.70 -12.00 -8.73
C THR A 326 -25.40 -11.26 -9.09
N ASN A 327 -25.27 -10.00 -8.68
CA ASN A 327 -23.99 -9.30 -8.71
C ASN A 327 -23.08 -9.86 -7.59
N SER A 328 -22.53 -11.05 -7.82
CA SER A 328 -21.70 -11.77 -6.85
C SER A 328 -20.46 -12.40 -7.49
N LYS A 329 -19.47 -12.69 -6.65
CA LYS A 329 -18.23 -13.38 -7.01
C LYS A 329 -17.97 -14.54 -6.07
N ILE A 330 -17.42 -15.64 -6.59
CA ILE A 330 -16.94 -16.77 -5.80
C ILE A 330 -15.42 -16.71 -5.72
N LEU A 331 -14.89 -16.64 -4.51
CA LEU A 331 -13.46 -16.68 -4.21
C LEU A 331 -13.09 -18.06 -3.66
N ILE A 332 -12.04 -18.67 -4.20
CA ILE A 332 -11.62 -20.03 -3.82
C ILE A 332 -10.15 -20.01 -3.42
N CYS A 333 -9.82 -20.54 -2.24
CA CYS A 333 -8.44 -20.78 -1.84
C CYS A 333 -8.34 -22.05 -0.97
N GLY A 334 -7.44 -22.96 -1.33
CA GLY A 334 -7.25 -24.20 -0.59
C GLY A 334 -6.26 -25.14 -1.29
N PRO A 335 -6.10 -26.37 -0.78
CA PRO A 335 -5.25 -27.38 -1.42
C PRO A 335 -5.65 -27.65 -2.87
N PRO A 336 -4.70 -27.96 -3.78
CA PRO A 336 -5.02 -28.20 -5.20
C PRO A 336 -6.13 -29.24 -5.45
N PRO A 337 -6.22 -30.37 -4.71
CA PRO A 337 -7.32 -31.31 -4.88
C PRO A 337 -8.70 -30.69 -4.58
N MET A 338 -8.78 -29.84 -3.56
CA MET A 338 -10.01 -29.12 -3.22
C MET A 338 -10.38 -28.13 -4.32
N VAL A 339 -9.42 -27.33 -4.80
CA VAL A 339 -9.67 -26.36 -5.88
C VAL A 339 -10.18 -27.07 -7.14
N ASN A 340 -9.59 -28.21 -7.51
CA ASN A 340 -10.03 -28.99 -8.67
C ASN A 340 -11.43 -29.58 -8.48
N ALA A 341 -11.76 -30.07 -7.27
CA ALA A 341 -13.11 -30.51 -6.95
C ALA A 341 -14.13 -29.36 -7.04
N MET A 342 -13.77 -28.15 -6.59
CA MET A 342 -14.66 -26.98 -6.70
C MET A 342 -14.92 -26.59 -8.16
N LYS A 343 -13.88 -26.64 -9.02
CA LYS A 343 -14.06 -26.42 -10.47
C LYS A 343 -15.06 -27.39 -11.08
N LYS A 344 -14.98 -28.67 -10.70
CA LYS A 344 -15.94 -29.70 -11.14
C LYS A 344 -17.35 -29.41 -10.63
N ASN A 345 -17.51 -29.15 -9.33
CA ASN A 345 -18.81 -28.87 -8.73
C ASN A 345 -19.49 -27.63 -9.36
N LEU A 346 -18.72 -26.58 -9.65
CA LEU A 346 -19.22 -25.39 -10.35
C LEU A 346 -19.71 -25.73 -11.76
N GLY A 347 -18.97 -26.55 -12.50
CA GLY A 347 -19.40 -27.05 -13.81
C GLY A 347 -20.68 -27.88 -13.75
N ASP A 348 -20.78 -28.78 -12.77
CA ASP A 348 -21.98 -29.61 -12.56
C ASP A 348 -23.22 -28.75 -12.19
N LEU A 349 -23.01 -27.58 -11.58
CA LEU A 349 -24.06 -26.59 -11.28
C LEU A 349 -24.34 -25.63 -12.44
N SER A 350 -23.62 -25.75 -13.56
CA SER A 350 -23.66 -24.80 -14.68
C SER A 350 -23.33 -23.36 -14.27
N TYR A 351 -22.47 -23.19 -13.26
CA TYR A 351 -21.93 -21.89 -12.86
C TYR A 351 -20.73 -21.53 -13.76
N PRO A 352 -20.33 -20.25 -13.81
CA PRO A 352 -19.12 -19.83 -14.49
C PRO A 352 -17.91 -20.62 -13.99
N LEU A 353 -17.01 -20.97 -14.89
CA LEU A 353 -15.77 -21.67 -14.55
C LEU A 353 -14.63 -20.66 -14.37
N PRO A 354 -13.67 -20.92 -13.46
CA PRO A 354 -12.52 -20.05 -13.33
C PRO A 354 -11.58 -20.18 -14.53
N ASN A 355 -11.03 -19.05 -14.96
CA ASN A 355 -9.93 -19.02 -15.93
C ASN A 355 -8.66 -19.67 -15.37
N THR A 356 -7.73 -20.05 -16.26
CA THR A 356 -6.41 -20.57 -15.88
C THR A 356 -5.66 -19.60 -14.97
N ILE A 357 -5.77 -18.30 -15.25
CA ILE A 357 -5.25 -17.22 -14.41
C ILE A 357 -6.43 -16.32 -14.08
N SER A 358 -6.78 -16.24 -12.80
CA SER A 358 -7.89 -15.41 -12.36
C SER A 358 -7.57 -13.92 -12.50
N LYS A 359 -8.55 -13.18 -13.05
CA LYS A 359 -8.56 -11.73 -13.20
C LYS A 359 -9.63 -11.12 -12.31
N LEU A 360 -9.48 -9.86 -11.93
CA LEU A 360 -10.41 -9.18 -11.02
C LEU A 360 -11.87 -9.18 -11.52
N HIS A 361 -12.08 -9.09 -12.84
CA HIS A 361 -13.43 -9.09 -13.42
C HIS A 361 -14.09 -10.48 -13.44
N ASP A 362 -13.34 -11.56 -13.25
CA ASP A 362 -13.87 -12.92 -13.28
C ASP A 362 -14.91 -13.13 -12.17
N LYS A 363 -15.99 -13.85 -12.49
CA LYS A 363 -17.00 -14.22 -11.50
C LYS A 363 -16.47 -15.24 -10.49
N ILE A 364 -15.55 -16.09 -10.93
CA ILE A 364 -14.83 -17.04 -10.07
C ILE A 364 -13.36 -16.64 -10.02
N PHE A 365 -12.85 -16.36 -8.82
CA PHE A 365 -11.45 -16.04 -8.59
C PHE A 365 -10.80 -17.13 -7.73
N VAL A 366 -9.75 -17.75 -8.26
CA VAL A 366 -8.93 -18.72 -7.52
C VAL A 366 -7.62 -18.01 -7.14
N PHE A 367 -7.31 -18.01 -5.84
CA PHE A 367 -6.11 -17.37 -5.29
C PHE A 367 -4.82 -18.11 -5.58
#